data_AF-A0A6I0FLR8-F1
#
_entry.id   AF-A0A6I0FLR8-F1
#
_cell.length_a   1.000
_cell.length_b   1.000
_cell.length_c   1.000
_cell.angle_alpha   90.00
_cell.angle_beta   90.00
_cell.angle_gamma   90.00
#
_symmetry.space_group_name_H-M   'P 1'
#
loop_
_entity.id
_entity.type
_entity.pdbx_description
1 polymer ?
#
loop_
_entity_poly.entity_id
_entity_poly.type
_entity_poly.pdbx_seq_one_letter_code
_entity_poly.pdbx_strand_id
1 'polypeptide(L)'
;MSDDVGAQQVAEALDMAARHTPLKRDVLMWRGVRNWQAVFGETDLSGLPGLEIDQRRFTAVSTDRSVAEEEFTTFGKAGALLKMTVRKGTPGVWMPANGSQELAYQQEFLVPPGAIMKVIKVEKGELPTIHVELSNE
;
A
#
# COMPACT_ATOMS: atom_id res chain seq x y z
N MET A 1 13.65 -28.80 -0.04
CA MET A 1 12.69 -28.41 -1.10
C MET A 1 11.30 -28.21 -0.46
N SER A 2 11.17 -27.30 0.51
CA SER A 2 10.21 -27.52 1.60
C SER A 2 9.31 -26.33 1.93
N ASP A 3 9.80 -25.08 1.91
CA ASP A 3 9.00 -23.95 2.44
C ASP A 3 8.64 -22.91 1.37
N ASP A 4 9.54 -22.66 0.41
CA ASP A 4 9.34 -21.66 -0.65
C ASP A 4 8.21 -22.01 -1.62
N VAL A 5 8.03 -23.30 -1.94
CA VAL A 5 6.94 -23.77 -2.82
C VAL A 5 5.59 -23.54 -2.17
N GLY A 6 5.48 -23.77 -0.86
CA GLY A 6 4.25 -23.50 -0.10
C GLY A 6 3.94 -22.01 -0.04
N ALA A 7 4.94 -21.17 0.24
CA ALA A 7 4.77 -19.72 0.25
C ALA A 7 4.34 -19.17 -1.13
N GLN A 8 4.90 -19.71 -2.21
CA GLN A 8 4.53 -19.33 -3.57
C GLN A 8 3.08 -19.70 -3.89
N GLN A 9 2.65 -20.92 -3.56
CA GLN A 9 1.27 -21.35 -3.78
C GLN A 9 0.25 -20.49 -3.02
N VAL A 10 0.58 -20.10 -1.79
CA VAL A 10 -0.26 -19.18 -1.00
C VAL A 10 -0.34 -17.80 -1.65
N ALA A 11 0.80 -17.26 -2.12
CA ALA A 11 0.83 -15.97 -2.80
C ALA A 11 0.01 -15.98 -4.11
N GLU A 12 0.11 -17.04 -4.90
CA GLU A 12 -0.66 -17.23 -6.14
C GLU A 12 -2.17 -17.33 -5.87
N ALA A 13 -2.56 -18.10 -4.85
CA ALA A 13 -3.96 -18.22 -4.46
C ALA A 13 -4.54 -16.88 -3.96
N LEU A 14 -3.77 -16.12 -3.20
CA LEU A 14 -4.18 -14.81 -2.69
C LEU A 14 -4.27 -13.76 -3.81
N ASP A 15 -3.32 -13.75 -4.76
CA ASP A 15 -3.38 -12.89 -5.94
C ASP A 15 -4.63 -13.20 -6.76
N MET A 16 -4.89 -14.48 -7.03
CA MET A 16 -6.10 -14.91 -7.74
C MET A 16 -7.37 -14.45 -7.00
N ALA A 17 -7.47 -14.65 -5.69
CA ALA A 17 -8.63 -14.21 -4.92
C ALA A 17 -8.84 -12.69 -5.00
N ALA A 18 -7.77 -11.91 -4.83
CA ALA A 18 -7.80 -10.45 -4.88
C ALA A 18 -8.32 -9.90 -6.22
N ARG A 19 -7.96 -10.55 -7.33
CA ARG A 19 -8.38 -10.14 -8.68
C ARG A 19 -9.88 -10.29 -8.94
N HIS A 20 -10.60 -11.10 -8.16
CA HIS A 20 -12.05 -11.27 -8.29
C HIS A 20 -12.87 -10.22 -7.53
N THR A 21 -12.23 -9.36 -6.73
CA THR A 21 -12.91 -8.41 -5.84
C THR A 21 -12.45 -6.96 -6.05
N PRO A 22 -12.58 -6.40 -7.27
CA PRO A 22 -12.18 -5.02 -7.52
C PRO A 22 -13.05 -4.01 -6.76
N LEU A 23 -12.43 -2.89 -6.39
CA LEU A 23 -13.13 -1.77 -5.75
C LEU A 23 -14.23 -1.21 -6.66
N LYS A 24 -15.41 -0.98 -6.08
CA LYS A 24 -16.57 -0.43 -6.81
C LYS A 24 -16.56 1.10 -6.94
N ARG A 25 -15.70 1.77 -6.18
CA ARG A 25 -15.53 3.22 -6.11
C ARG A 25 -14.11 3.55 -5.69
N ASP A 26 -13.69 4.79 -5.91
CA ASP A 26 -12.44 5.31 -5.34
C ASP A 26 -12.54 5.31 -3.82
N VAL A 27 -11.44 4.97 -3.15
CA VAL A 27 -11.35 4.96 -1.68
C VAL A 27 -10.06 5.66 -1.26
N LEU A 28 -10.18 6.53 -0.26
CA LEU A 28 -9.02 7.11 0.41
C LEU A 28 -8.49 6.12 1.45
N MET A 29 -7.21 5.81 1.38
CA MET A 29 -6.50 4.88 2.25
C MET A 29 -5.14 5.46 2.63
N TRP A 30 -4.47 4.78 3.56
CA TRP A 30 -3.25 5.22 4.19
C TRP A 30 -2.24 4.08 4.27
N ARG A 31 -0.96 4.43 4.13
CA ARG A 31 0.15 3.50 4.34
C ARG A 31 1.33 4.24 4.92
N GLY A 32 1.86 3.80 6.05
CA GLY A 32 3.14 4.29 6.53
C GLY A 32 4.29 3.62 5.78
N VAL A 33 5.32 4.39 5.44
CA VAL A 33 6.58 3.86 4.93
C VAL A 33 7.72 4.26 5.86
N ARG A 34 8.57 3.30 6.21
CA ARG A 34 9.71 3.52 7.12
C ARG A 34 10.87 4.26 6.45
N ASN A 35 10.99 4.15 5.14
CA ASN A 35 12.01 4.83 4.36
C ASN A 35 11.46 5.11 2.96
N TRP A 36 10.96 6.33 2.74
CA TRP A 36 10.42 6.71 1.43
C TRP A 36 11.52 6.70 0.35
N GLN A 37 12.78 7.00 0.68
CA GLN A 37 13.88 6.97 -0.29
C GLN A 37 14.09 5.57 -0.86
N ALA A 38 13.95 4.54 -0.02
CA ALA A 38 14.04 3.14 -0.45
C ALA A 38 12.82 2.71 -1.29
N VAL A 39 11.65 3.29 -1.04
CA VAL A 39 10.41 3.00 -1.78
C VAL A 39 10.43 3.66 -3.16
N PHE A 40 10.82 4.95 -3.23
CA PHE A 40 10.72 5.76 -4.43
C PHE A 40 12.04 5.89 -5.21
N GLY A 41 13.18 5.50 -4.64
CA GLY A 41 14.49 5.63 -5.27
C GLY A 41 15.01 7.08 -5.37
N GLU A 42 14.36 8.01 -4.69
CA GLU A 42 14.68 9.44 -4.71
C GLU A 42 15.17 9.90 -3.32
N THR A 43 16.07 10.87 -3.29
CA THR A 43 16.67 11.40 -2.05
C THR A 43 16.09 12.74 -1.62
N ASP A 44 15.51 13.52 -2.55
CA ASP A 44 14.77 14.76 -2.27
C ASP A 44 13.25 14.62 -2.52
N LEU A 45 12.45 14.98 -1.52
CA LEU A 45 10.99 15.00 -1.60
C LEU A 45 10.47 15.83 -2.79
N SER A 46 11.21 16.85 -3.22
CA SER A 46 10.82 17.69 -4.37
C SER A 46 10.84 16.95 -5.71
N GLY A 47 11.60 15.86 -5.82
CA GLY A 47 11.71 15.02 -7.02
C GLY A 47 10.64 13.92 -7.12
N LEU A 48 9.83 13.72 -6.07
CA LEU A 48 8.83 12.65 -6.06
C LEU A 48 7.62 12.86 -6.99
N PRO A 49 7.02 14.06 -7.11
CA PRO A 49 5.83 14.24 -7.94
C PRO A 49 6.03 13.79 -9.38
N GLY A 50 5.10 12.99 -9.90
CA GLY A 50 5.14 12.43 -11.24
C GLY A 50 5.81 11.05 -11.34
N LEU A 51 6.49 10.57 -10.30
CA LEU A 51 7.03 9.21 -10.29
C LEU A 51 5.91 8.16 -10.32
N GLU A 52 6.13 7.11 -11.10
CA GLU A 52 5.27 5.95 -11.21
C GLU A 52 6.06 4.68 -10.84
N ILE A 53 5.48 3.85 -9.99
CA ILE A 53 6.15 2.67 -9.43
C ILE A 53 5.24 1.45 -9.52
N ASP A 54 5.74 0.43 -10.21
CA ASP A 54 5.18 -0.92 -10.20
C ASP A 54 5.22 -1.52 -8.80
N GLN A 55 4.05 -1.81 -8.25
CA GLN A 55 3.93 -2.61 -7.03
C GLN A 55 4.11 -4.09 -7.38
N ARG A 56 5.37 -4.55 -7.37
CA ARG A 56 5.74 -5.96 -7.66
C ARG A 56 5.41 -6.94 -6.53
N ARG A 57 4.97 -6.43 -5.39
CA ARG A 57 4.58 -7.21 -4.20
C ARG A 57 3.21 -6.74 -3.75
N PHE A 58 2.59 -7.54 -2.88
CA PHE A 58 1.38 -7.12 -2.21
C PHE A 58 1.57 -5.78 -1.50
N THR A 59 0.58 -4.92 -1.63
CA THR A 59 0.54 -3.58 -1.03
C THR A 59 -0.61 -3.53 -0.04
N ALA A 60 -0.26 -3.67 1.24
CA ALA A 60 -1.19 -3.45 2.34
C ALA A 60 -1.41 -1.95 2.54
N VAL A 61 -2.68 -1.55 2.58
CA VAL A 61 -3.13 -0.18 2.84
C VAL A 61 -4.31 -0.22 3.81
N SER A 62 -4.44 0.79 4.65
CA SER A 62 -5.51 0.86 5.67
C SER A 62 -6.49 1.98 5.34
N THR A 63 -7.77 1.81 5.65
CA THR A 63 -8.70 2.96 5.68
C THR A 63 -8.54 3.83 6.91
N ASP A 64 -7.83 3.36 7.94
CA ASP A 64 -7.54 4.09 9.16
C ASP A 64 -6.14 4.74 9.11
N ARG A 65 -6.12 6.06 9.33
CA ARG A 65 -4.90 6.83 9.33
C ARG A 65 -4.03 6.52 10.55
N SER A 66 -4.63 6.30 11.72
CA SER A 66 -3.88 6.09 12.97
C SER A 66 -3.02 4.83 12.89
N VAL A 67 -3.57 3.74 12.33
CA VAL A 67 -2.85 2.49 12.07
C VAL A 67 -1.61 2.73 11.21
N ALA A 68 -1.74 3.52 10.13
CA ALA A 68 -0.64 3.83 9.24
C ALA A 68 0.45 4.67 9.94
N GLU A 69 0.07 5.61 10.81
CA GLU A 69 1.00 6.43 11.58
C GLU A 69 1.72 5.62 12.67
N GLU A 70 0.97 4.93 13.52
CA GLU A 70 1.48 4.29 14.74
C GLU A 70 2.31 3.04 14.45
N GLU A 71 1.88 2.19 13.52
CA GLU A 71 2.51 0.87 13.30
C GLU A 71 3.65 0.90 12.27
N PHE A 72 3.64 1.89 11.37
CA PHE A 72 4.47 1.86 10.17
C PHE A 72 5.42 3.05 9.98
N THR A 73 5.25 4.17 10.71
CA THR A 73 6.13 5.36 10.55
C THR A 73 7.17 5.56 11.64
N THR A 74 7.08 4.82 12.74
CA THR A 74 7.85 5.03 13.99
C THR A 74 9.33 4.65 13.95
N PHE A 75 9.87 4.11 12.84
CA PHE A 75 11.15 3.39 12.86
C PHE A 75 12.22 3.83 11.84
N GLY A 76 12.12 5.00 11.19
CA GLY A 76 13.09 5.36 10.14
C GLY A 76 13.48 6.82 10.03
N LYS A 77 14.72 7.06 9.57
CA LYS A 77 15.31 8.40 9.32
C LYS A 77 14.62 9.17 8.17
N ALA A 78 13.81 8.47 7.37
CA ALA A 78 13.07 8.99 6.22
C ALA A 78 11.66 8.40 6.21
N GLY A 79 10.99 8.39 7.36
CA GLY A 79 9.58 7.97 7.46
C GLY A 79 8.67 8.91 6.66
N ALA A 80 7.59 8.37 6.09
CA ALA A 80 6.54 9.18 5.45
C ALA A 80 5.19 8.49 5.58
N LEU A 81 4.13 9.30 5.50
CA LEU A 81 2.76 8.83 5.39
C LEU A 81 2.31 8.91 3.93
N LEU A 82 1.88 7.80 3.35
CA LEU A 82 1.25 7.80 2.05
C LEU A 82 -0.25 8.04 2.23
N LYS A 83 -0.75 9.12 1.63
CA LYS A 83 -2.18 9.37 1.46
C LYS A 83 -2.58 8.86 0.08
N MET A 84 -3.30 7.74 0.05
CA MET A 84 -3.50 6.95 -1.16
C MET A 84 -4.95 7.08 -1.64
N THR A 85 -5.15 7.60 -2.84
CA THR A 85 -6.41 7.44 -3.56
C THR A 85 -6.35 6.13 -4.35
N VAL A 86 -6.94 5.08 -3.81
CA VAL A 86 -7.04 3.78 -4.50
C VAL A 86 -8.24 3.83 -5.42
N ARG A 87 -7.98 3.75 -6.72
CA ARG A 87 -8.98 4.00 -7.77
C ARG A 87 -9.95 2.83 -7.89
N LYS A 88 -11.20 3.16 -8.27
CA LYS A 88 -12.20 2.19 -8.70
C LYS A 88 -11.59 1.21 -9.72
N GLY A 89 -11.93 -0.07 -9.59
CA GLY A 89 -11.40 -1.13 -10.45
C GLY A 89 -10.13 -1.78 -9.92
N THR A 90 -9.39 -1.14 -8.99
CA THR A 90 -8.22 -1.75 -8.37
C THR A 90 -8.62 -3.04 -7.62
N PRO A 91 -8.01 -4.19 -7.94
CA PRO A 91 -8.25 -5.46 -7.24
C PRO A 91 -7.68 -5.41 -5.82
N GLY A 92 -8.25 -6.24 -4.94
CA GLY A 92 -7.75 -6.39 -3.60
C GLY A 92 -8.73 -7.09 -2.67
N VAL A 93 -8.24 -7.47 -1.49
CA VAL A 93 -9.02 -8.19 -0.47
C VAL A 93 -9.18 -7.32 0.76
N TRP A 94 -10.39 -7.24 1.29
CA TRP A 94 -10.64 -6.65 2.60
C TRP A 94 -10.30 -7.65 3.69
N MET A 95 -9.17 -7.44 4.37
CA MET A 95 -8.68 -8.35 5.39
C MET A 95 -9.55 -8.41 6.66
N PRO A 96 -10.28 -7.36 7.09
CA PRO A 96 -11.17 -7.48 8.26
C PRO A 96 -12.23 -8.59 8.14
N ALA A 97 -12.64 -8.93 6.92
CA ALA A 97 -13.62 -9.98 6.66
C ALA A 97 -13.00 -11.32 6.24
N ASN A 98 -11.71 -11.34 5.88
CA ASN A 98 -11.06 -12.51 5.26
C ASN A 98 -9.76 -12.97 5.97
N GLY A 99 -9.24 -12.18 6.91
CA GLY A 99 -8.02 -12.43 7.65
C GLY A 99 -8.27 -12.77 9.12
N SER A 100 -7.23 -12.61 9.95
CA SER A 100 -7.35 -12.80 11.40
C SER A 100 -8.26 -11.72 12.02
N GLN A 101 -9.20 -12.15 12.87
CA GLN A 101 -10.06 -11.21 13.62
C GLN A 101 -9.27 -10.28 14.53
N GLU A 102 -8.12 -10.73 15.04
CA GLU A 102 -7.24 -9.93 15.89
C GLU A 102 -6.63 -8.74 15.13
N LEU A 103 -6.53 -8.82 13.80
CA LEU A 103 -6.00 -7.77 12.94
C LEU A 103 -7.09 -6.97 12.22
N ALA A 104 -8.37 -7.26 12.48
CA ALA A 104 -9.48 -6.57 11.81
C ALA A 104 -9.50 -5.05 12.07
N TYR A 105 -8.94 -4.61 13.20
CA TYR A 105 -8.80 -3.19 13.55
C TYR A 105 -7.89 -2.43 12.58
N GLN A 106 -6.97 -3.10 11.89
CA GLN A 106 -6.09 -2.48 10.89
C GLN A 106 -6.86 -2.00 9.67
N GLN A 107 -8.10 -2.47 9.48
CA GLN A 107 -8.94 -2.13 8.33
C GLN A 107 -8.21 -2.27 6.99
N GLU A 108 -7.39 -3.32 6.89
CA GLU A 108 -6.48 -3.50 5.76
C GLU A 108 -7.24 -3.90 4.48
N PHE A 109 -6.89 -3.22 3.40
CA PHE A 109 -7.14 -3.63 2.04
C PHE A 109 -5.81 -4.07 1.42
N LEU A 110 -5.74 -5.34 1.02
CA LEU A 110 -4.53 -5.94 0.47
C LEU A 110 -4.60 -5.93 -1.06
N VAL A 111 -3.77 -5.11 -1.68
CA VAL A 111 -3.69 -4.96 -3.14
C VAL A 111 -2.67 -5.97 -3.69
N PRO A 112 -3.01 -6.78 -4.72
CA PRO A 112 -2.10 -7.74 -5.30
C PRO A 112 -1.00 -7.07 -6.14
N PRO A 113 0.05 -7.82 -6.53
CA PRO A 113 1.06 -7.34 -7.46
C PRO A 113 0.47 -6.86 -8.81
N GLY A 114 1.10 -5.84 -9.38
CA GLY A 114 0.75 -5.29 -10.70
C GLY A 114 -0.02 -3.96 -10.67
N ALA A 115 -0.26 -3.39 -9.49
CA ALA A 115 -0.77 -2.02 -9.38
C ALA A 115 0.34 -0.99 -9.65
N ILE A 116 -0.02 0.16 -10.23
CA ILE A 116 0.84 1.32 -10.43
C ILE A 116 0.56 2.33 -9.32
N MET A 117 1.60 2.71 -8.59
CA MET A 117 1.55 3.81 -7.64
C MET A 117 2.13 5.07 -8.29
N LYS A 118 1.31 6.09 -8.46
CA LYS A 118 1.71 7.40 -9.00
C LYS A 118 1.77 8.45 -7.90
N VAL A 119 2.89 9.15 -7.78
CA VAL A 119 3.00 10.28 -6.85
C VAL A 119 2.40 11.54 -7.47
N ILE A 120 1.45 12.14 -6.77
CA ILE A 120 0.73 13.34 -7.22
C ILE A 120 1.37 14.61 -6.67
N LYS A 121 1.63 14.64 -5.36
CA LYS A 121 2.23 15.78 -4.67
C LYS A 121 2.82 15.38 -3.32
N VAL A 122 3.59 16.27 -2.73
CA VAL A 122 4.17 16.09 -1.40
C VAL A 122 3.81 17.27 -0.50
N GLU A 123 3.37 16.98 0.71
CA GLU A 123 3.20 17.95 1.80
C GLU A 123 4.34 17.76 2.80
N LYS A 124 5.18 18.80 2.93
CA LYS A 124 6.33 18.80 3.86
C LYS A 124 5.83 18.93 5.30
N GLY A 125 6.56 18.30 6.22
CA GLY A 125 6.30 18.32 7.66
C GLY A 125 7.33 17.48 8.39
N GLU A 126 7.20 17.37 9.71
CA GLU A 126 8.02 16.47 10.53
C GLU A 126 7.89 15.02 10.05
N LEU A 127 6.66 14.60 9.75
CA LEU A 127 6.35 13.40 8.98
C LEU A 127 5.75 13.84 7.64
N PRO A 128 6.50 13.82 6.53
CA PRO A 128 5.99 14.24 5.24
C PRO A 128 4.84 13.34 4.79
N THR A 129 3.81 13.96 4.19
CA THR A 129 2.68 13.24 3.59
C THR A 129 2.84 13.23 2.07
N ILE A 130 2.95 12.05 1.48
CA ILE A 130 3.09 11.84 0.04
C ILE A 130 1.73 11.41 -0.49
N HIS A 131 1.16 12.23 -1.37
CA HIS A 131 -0.14 11.96 -1.99
C HIS A 131 0.09 11.10 -3.21
N VAL A 132 -0.56 9.94 -3.25
CA VAL A 132 -0.40 8.97 -4.33
C VAL A 132 -1.75 8.50 -4.85
N GLU A 133 -1.80 8.16 -6.12
CA GLU A 133 -2.88 7.37 -6.71
C GLU A 133 -2.39 5.94 -6.88
N LEU A 134 -3.27 4.98 -6.60
CA LEU A 134 -3.01 3.56 -6.84
C LEU A 134 -4.10 3.04 -7.76
N SER A 135 -3.70 2.48 -8.89
CA SER A 135 -4.60 1.91 -9.90
C SER A 135 -3.99 0.67 -10.53
N ASN A 136 -4.84 -0.22 -11.03
CA ASN A 136 -4.44 -1.09 -12.13
C ASN A 136 -4.64 -0.33 -13.45
N GLU A 137 -3.78 -0.57 -14.43
CA GLU A 137 -3.91 -0.02 -15.80
C GLU A 137 -5.34 -0.14 -16.36
#